data_AF-A0A9E0HJN8-F1
#
_entry.id   AF-A0A9E0HJN8-F1
#
_cell.length_a   1.000
_cell.length_b   1.000
_cell.length_c   1.000
_cell.angle_alpha   90.00
_cell.angle_beta   90.00
_cell.angle_gamma   90.00
#
_symmetry.space_group_name_H-M   'P 1'
#
loop_
_entity.id
_entity.type
_entity.pdbx_description
1 polymer ?
#
loop_
_entity_poly.entity_id
_entity_poly.type
_entity_poly.pdbx_seq_one_letter_code
_entity_poly.pdbx_strand_id
1 'polypeptide(L)'
;MKLGHAVMVLVAGIMKFLFSPAVSYGFKHSYWETVVLTSVGGCLGMVLFFPTGRKVLDWFRRRRLRKRELAIRRGQRPKRIFTRTNRVIVRLKQAYGPHGVAFLLTPLLSVPLTALVAAKYFHNDKRTLPILLAAVVAWSLVLSAAWKFIH
;
A
#
# COMPACT_ATOMS: atom_id res chain seq x y z
N MET A 1 20.21 -1.77 -19.86
CA MET A 1 19.31 -0.75 -19.27
C MET A 1 20.04 0.57 -19.05
N LYS A 2 19.43 1.71 -19.42
CA LYS A 2 19.90 3.03 -18.99
C LYS A 2 19.49 3.27 -17.54
N LEU A 3 20.39 3.78 -16.70
CA LEU A 3 20.16 3.97 -15.26
C LEU A 3 18.90 4.82 -14.97
N GLY A 4 18.67 5.88 -15.76
CA GLY A 4 17.50 6.75 -15.60
C GLY A 4 16.16 6.05 -15.82
N HIS A 5 16.10 5.09 -16.77
CA HIS A 5 14.87 4.33 -17.02
C HIS A 5 14.54 3.41 -15.84
N ALA A 6 15.55 2.78 -15.25
CA ALA A 6 15.39 1.94 -14.07
C ALA A 6 14.81 2.73 -12.89
N VAL A 7 15.35 3.93 -12.63
CA VAL A 7 14.89 4.81 -11.55
C VAL A 7 13.43 5.23 -11.77
N MET A 8 13.04 5.59 -12.99
CA MET A 8 11.64 5.95 -13.29
C MET A 8 10.67 4.80 -13.03
N VAL A 9 11.03 3.58 -13.43
CA VAL A 9 10.20 2.38 -13.17
C VAL A 9 10.07 2.11 -11.67
N LEU A 10 11.16 2.27 -10.91
CA LEU A 10 11.16 2.11 -9.45
C LEU A 10 10.26 3.15 -8.76
N VAL A 11 10.38 4.43 -9.13
CA VAL A 11 9.53 5.50 -8.59
C VAL A 11 8.06 5.26 -8.93
N ALA A 12 7.77 4.82 -10.17
CA ALA A 12 6.44 4.41 -10.56
C ALA A 12 5.94 3.23 -9.72
N GLY A 13 6.79 2.24 -9.42
CA GLY A 13 6.49 1.11 -8.54
C GLY A 13 6.09 1.54 -7.13
N ILE A 14 6.85 2.47 -6.57
CA ILE A 14 6.64 3.01 -5.22
C ILE A 14 5.32 3.79 -5.12
N MET A 15 4.94 4.55 -6.15
CA MET A 15 3.78 5.45 -6.10
C MET A 15 2.51 4.83 -6.69
N LYS A 16 2.66 4.10 -7.79
CA LYS A 16 1.59 3.56 -8.63
C LYS A 16 2.05 2.22 -9.25
N PHE A 17 2.20 1.21 -8.38
CA PHE A 17 2.64 -0.14 -8.76
C PHE A 17 1.94 -0.72 -9.99
N LEU A 18 0.63 -0.50 -10.13
CA LEU A 18 -0.16 -0.95 -11.28
C LEU A 18 0.38 -0.47 -12.65
N PHE A 19 0.93 0.74 -12.70
CA PHE A 19 1.42 1.38 -13.92
C PHE A 19 2.94 1.21 -14.11
N SER A 20 3.65 0.68 -13.12
CA SER A 20 5.10 0.48 -13.20
C SER A 20 5.52 -0.46 -14.34
N PRO A 21 4.83 -1.59 -14.61
CA PRO A 21 5.17 -2.43 -15.76
C PRO A 21 4.94 -1.72 -17.10
N ALA A 22 3.88 -0.91 -17.23
CA ALA A 22 3.63 -0.13 -18.45
C ALA A 22 4.78 0.83 -18.77
N VAL A 23 5.30 1.52 -17.75
CA VAL A 23 6.47 2.40 -17.87
C VAL A 23 7.72 1.61 -18.28
N SER A 24 7.91 0.41 -17.71
CA SER A 24 9.06 -0.46 -18.04
C SER A 24 9.02 -0.96 -19.49
N TYR A 25 7.85 -1.40 -19.97
CA TYR A 25 7.67 -1.80 -21.36
C TYR A 25 7.80 -0.63 -22.33
N GLY A 26 7.38 0.58 -21.94
CA GLY A 26 7.63 1.80 -22.71
C GLY A 26 9.13 2.08 -22.95
N PHE A 27 10.00 1.62 -22.05
CA PHE A 27 11.46 1.68 -22.22
C PHE A 27 12.07 0.45 -22.91
N LYS A 28 11.24 -0.45 -23.46
CA LYS A 28 11.63 -1.71 -24.13
C LYS A 28 12.43 -2.66 -23.24
N HIS A 29 12.18 -2.65 -21.93
CA HIS A 29 12.78 -3.64 -21.02
C HIS A 29 12.18 -5.03 -21.25
N SER A 30 12.96 -6.07 -20.98
CA SER A 30 12.50 -7.45 -21.03
C SER A 30 11.46 -7.75 -19.94
N TYR A 31 10.73 -8.86 -20.10
CA TYR A 31 9.77 -9.33 -19.10
C TYR A 31 10.42 -9.49 -17.71
N TRP A 32 11.58 -10.14 -17.65
CA TRP A 32 12.26 -10.40 -16.38
C TRP A 32 12.82 -9.13 -15.74
N GLU A 33 13.38 -8.21 -16.53
CA GLU A 33 13.79 -6.90 -16.02
C GLU A 33 12.60 -6.12 -15.45
N THR A 34 11.44 -6.20 -16.12
CA THR A 34 10.21 -5.54 -15.66
C THR A 34 9.71 -6.15 -14.35
N VAL A 35 9.69 -7.48 -14.23
CA VAL A 35 9.32 -8.18 -12.99
C VAL A 35 10.26 -7.78 -11.85
N VAL A 36 11.56 -7.77 -12.08
CA VAL A 36 12.55 -7.41 -11.04
C VAL A 36 12.38 -5.95 -10.62
N LEU A 37 12.34 -5.01 -11.56
CA LEU A 37 12.21 -3.58 -11.26
C LEU A 37 10.90 -3.27 -10.53
N THR A 38 9.78 -3.81 -11.00
CA THR A 38 8.48 -3.58 -10.38
C THR A 38 8.42 -4.19 -8.98
N SER A 39 8.94 -5.41 -8.80
CA SER A 39 9.04 -6.07 -7.49
C SER A 39 9.89 -5.27 -6.51
N VAL A 40 11.08 -4.82 -6.93
CA VAL A 40 11.99 -4.04 -6.09
C VAL A 40 11.35 -2.70 -5.71
N GLY A 41 10.76 -1.99 -6.67
CA GLY A 41 10.07 -0.72 -6.42
C GLY A 41 8.87 -0.88 -5.47
N GLY A 42 8.04 -1.89 -5.69
CA GLY A 42 6.89 -2.18 -4.82
C GLY A 42 7.31 -2.59 -3.41
N CYS A 43 8.34 -3.45 -3.28
CA CYS A 43 8.87 -3.88 -2.00
C CYS A 43 9.48 -2.71 -1.22
N LEU A 44 10.31 -1.89 -1.88
CA LEU A 44 10.88 -0.68 -1.29
C LEU A 44 9.79 0.27 -0.83
N GLY A 45 8.78 0.53 -1.66
CA GLY A 45 7.63 1.34 -1.28
C GLY A 45 6.95 0.79 -0.02
N MET A 46 6.75 -0.52 0.07
CA MET A 46 6.11 -1.14 1.23
C MET A 46 6.93 -1.00 2.50
N VAL A 47 8.24 -1.26 2.43
CA VAL A 47 9.18 -1.12 3.54
C VAL A 47 9.27 0.33 4.02
N LEU A 48 9.21 1.31 3.11
CA LEU A 48 9.26 2.73 3.45
C LEU A 48 7.93 3.22 4.05
N PHE A 49 6.80 2.89 3.43
CA PHE A 49 5.50 3.45 3.83
C PHE A 49 4.83 2.72 4.99
N PHE A 50 5.10 1.44 5.23
CA PHE A 50 4.48 0.71 6.34
C PHE A 50 4.85 1.29 7.73
N PRO A 51 6.13 1.45 8.10
CA PRO A 51 6.50 2.04 9.39
C PRO A 51 6.18 3.53 9.45
N THR A 52 6.34 4.26 8.34
CA THR A 52 5.99 5.68 8.24
C THR A 52 4.50 5.89 8.45
N GLY A 53 3.69 5.02 7.86
CA GLY A 53 2.24 5.02 8.00
C GLY A 53 1.80 4.85 9.44
N ARG A 54 2.45 3.98 10.21
CA ARG A 54 2.20 3.86 11.66
C ARG A 54 2.43 5.18 12.40
N LYS A 55 3.58 5.82 12.18
CA LYS A 55 3.94 7.10 12.82
C LYS A 55 2.95 8.21 12.46
N VAL A 56 2.62 8.33 11.17
CA VAL A 56 1.66 9.31 10.66
C VAL A 56 0.27 9.07 11.27
N LEU A 57 -0.17 7.82 11.34
CA LEU A 57 -1.46 7.48 11.89
C LEU A 57 -1.56 7.73 13.40
N ASP A 58 -0.49 7.43 14.15
CA ASP A 58 -0.39 7.76 15.57
C ASP A 58 -0.41 9.27 15.81
N TRP A 59 0.26 10.05 14.96
CA TRP A 59 0.22 11.51 15.00
C TRP A 59 -1.21 12.04 14.75
N PHE A 60 -1.89 11.53 13.72
CA PHE A 60 -3.30 11.87 13.46
C PHE A 60 -4.23 11.44 14.60
N ARG A 61 -3.98 10.28 15.23
CA ARG A 61 -4.74 9.80 16.39
C ARG A 61 -4.59 10.76 17.56
N ARG A 62 -3.36 11.14 17.92
CA ARG A 62 -3.09 12.12 19.01
C ARG A 62 -3.75 13.46 18.72
N ARG A 63 -3.65 13.95 17.47
CA ARG A 63 -4.29 15.22 17.06
C ARG A 63 -5.82 15.14 17.13
N ARG A 64 -6.44 14.01 16.76
CA ARG A 64 -7.88 13.78 16.91
C ARG A 64 -8.31 13.70 18.38
N LEU A 65 -7.52 13.02 19.23
CA LEU A 65 -7.82 12.91 20.65
C LEU A 65 -7.79 14.29 21.32
N ARG A 66 -6.76 15.11 21.06
CA ARG A 66 -6.69 16.50 21.55
C ARG A 66 -7.89 17.34 21.09
N LYS A 67 -8.27 17.25 19.81
CA LYS A 67 -9.46 17.94 19.28
C LYS A 67 -10.75 17.45 19.93
N ARG A 68 -10.86 16.16 20.23
CA ARG A 68 -12.03 15.56 20.90
C ARG A 68 -12.12 16.03 22.35
N GLU A 69 -11.01 16.08 23.06
CA GLU A 69 -10.96 16.58 24.43
C GLU A 69 -11.37 18.06 24.50
N LEU A 70 -10.84 18.90 23.59
CA LEU A 70 -11.25 20.30 23.46
C LEU A 70 -12.73 20.45 23.09
N ALA A 71 -13.27 19.59 22.23
CA ALA A 71 -14.69 19.60 21.86
C ALA A 71 -15.58 19.22 23.04
N ILE A 72 -15.20 18.23 23.85
CA ILE A 72 -15.90 17.84 25.09
C ILE A 72 -15.89 19.00 26.10
N ARG A 73 -14.73 19.65 26.31
CA ARG A 73 -14.62 20.85 27.18
C ARG A 73 -15.49 22.02 26.70
N ARG A 74 -15.78 22.10 25.40
CA ARG A 74 -16.65 23.12 24.78
C ARG A 74 -18.12 22.68 24.66
N GLY A 75 -18.53 21.55 25.25
CA GLY A 75 -19.89 21.03 25.20
C GLY A 75 -20.33 20.50 23.83
N GLN A 76 -19.41 20.31 22.87
CA GLN A 76 -19.72 19.84 21.52
C GLN A 76 -19.80 18.31 21.46
N ARG A 77 -20.78 17.79 20.71
CA ARG A 77 -20.93 16.33 20.54
C ARG A 77 -19.70 15.72 19.85
N PRO A 78 -19.12 14.64 20.39
CA PRO A 78 -17.95 14.00 19.80
C PRO A 78 -18.27 13.40 18.42
N LYS A 79 -17.36 13.56 17.46
CA LYS A 79 -17.49 12.94 16.12
C LYS A 79 -17.51 11.41 16.21
N ARG A 80 -18.34 10.79 15.38
CA ARG A 80 -18.50 9.32 15.32
C ARG A 80 -17.19 8.62 14.94
N ILE A 81 -16.81 7.60 15.72
CA ILE A 81 -15.60 6.79 15.52
C ILE A 81 -15.81 5.75 14.41
N PHE A 82 -17.01 5.17 14.31
CA PHE A 82 -17.38 4.17 13.29
C PHE A 82 -18.09 4.79 12.09
N THR A 83 -17.31 5.32 11.16
CA THR A 83 -17.79 5.73 9.82
C THR A 83 -18.09 4.50 8.95
N ARG A 84 -18.86 4.67 7.86
CA ARG A 84 -19.19 3.57 6.92
C ARG A 84 -17.92 2.88 6.41
N THR A 85 -16.89 3.65 6.05
CA THR A 85 -15.57 3.15 5.61
C THR A 85 -14.86 2.33 6.70
N ASN A 86 -14.86 2.79 7.96
CA ASN A 86 -14.25 2.03 9.05
C ASN A 86 -14.96 0.67 9.26
N ARG A 87 -16.28 0.61 9.11
CA ARG A 87 -17.04 -0.64 9.22
C ARG A 87 -16.71 -1.62 8.10
N VAL A 88 -16.61 -1.16 6.85
CA VAL A 88 -16.22 -2.00 5.71
C VAL A 88 -14.83 -2.59 5.92
N ILE A 89 -13.86 -1.77 6.34
CA ILE A 89 -12.49 -2.27 6.55
C ILE A 89 -12.42 -3.24 7.74
N VAL A 90 -13.19 -3.01 8.81
CA VAL A 90 -13.28 -3.97 9.93
C VAL A 90 -13.91 -5.30 9.50
N ARG A 91 -14.93 -5.29 8.64
CA ARG A 91 -15.52 -6.51 8.07
C ARG A 91 -14.52 -7.27 7.20
N LEU A 92 -13.79 -6.57 6.32
CA LEU A 92 -12.71 -7.16 5.51
C LEU A 92 -11.62 -7.79 6.39
N LYS A 93 -11.23 -7.09 7.47
CA LYS A 93 -10.30 -7.63 8.47
C LYS A 93 -10.83 -8.92 9.10
N GLN A 94 -12.09 -8.91 9.54
CA GLN A 94 -12.69 -10.07 10.22
C GLN A 94 -12.85 -11.27 9.29
N ALA A 95 -13.13 -11.04 8.00
CA ALA A 95 -13.36 -12.10 7.04
C ALA A 95 -12.06 -12.72 6.48
N TYR A 96 -11.03 -11.91 6.18
CA TYR A 96 -9.87 -12.38 5.42
C TYR A 96 -8.50 -12.13 6.08
N GLY A 97 -8.47 -11.50 7.26
CA GLY A 97 -7.23 -11.24 8.00
C GLY A 97 -6.19 -10.43 7.19
N PRO A 98 -4.90 -10.53 7.55
CA PRO A 98 -3.82 -9.81 6.85
C PRO A 98 -3.61 -10.31 5.41
N HIS A 99 -3.89 -11.58 5.13
CA HIS A 99 -3.72 -12.18 3.80
C HIS A 99 -4.67 -11.59 2.76
N GLY A 100 -5.97 -11.45 3.06
CA GLY A 100 -6.91 -10.88 2.10
C GLY A 100 -6.69 -9.40 1.84
N VAL A 101 -6.25 -8.65 2.86
CA VAL A 101 -5.92 -7.24 2.70
C VAL A 101 -4.69 -7.09 1.83
N ALA A 102 -3.66 -7.92 2.02
CA ALA A 102 -2.51 -7.94 1.14
C ALA A 102 -2.88 -8.35 -0.30
N PHE A 103 -3.66 -9.40 -0.48
CA PHE A 103 -3.94 -9.90 -1.83
C PHE A 103 -4.86 -8.98 -2.64
N LEU A 104 -5.92 -8.45 -2.01
CA LEU A 104 -6.92 -7.63 -2.69
C LEU A 104 -6.49 -6.18 -2.88
N LEU A 105 -5.77 -5.60 -1.90
CA LEU A 105 -5.46 -4.16 -1.94
C LEU A 105 -4.15 -3.86 -2.67
N THR A 106 -3.19 -4.79 -2.72
CA THR A 106 -1.88 -4.54 -3.35
C THR A 106 -1.95 -4.13 -4.83
N PRO A 107 -2.76 -4.75 -5.70
CA PRO A 107 -2.89 -4.29 -7.09
C PRO A 107 -3.89 -3.13 -7.25
N LEU A 108 -4.90 -3.05 -6.38
CA LEU A 108 -6.06 -2.17 -6.54
C LEU A 108 -5.83 -0.77 -5.95
N LEU A 109 -5.07 -0.70 -4.85
CA LEU A 109 -4.69 0.54 -4.19
C LEU A 109 -3.20 0.78 -4.40
N SER A 110 -2.80 2.05 -4.40
CA SER A 110 -1.40 2.42 -4.48
C SER A 110 -0.62 1.85 -3.29
N VAL A 111 0.66 1.49 -3.50
CA VAL A 111 1.55 0.96 -2.46
C VAL A 111 1.53 1.79 -1.16
N PRO A 112 1.58 3.15 -1.21
CA PRO A 112 1.53 3.96 0.00
C PRO A 112 0.21 3.78 0.75
N LEU A 113 -0.90 3.66 0.02
CA LEU A 113 -2.23 3.54 0.59
C LEU A 113 -2.47 2.14 1.18
N THR A 114 -2.04 1.10 0.47
CA THR A 114 -2.04 -0.28 0.97
C THR A 114 -1.18 -0.41 2.23
N ALA A 115 0.01 0.20 2.25
CA ALA A 115 0.88 0.23 3.42
C ALA A 115 0.24 0.97 4.60
N LEU A 116 -0.42 2.10 4.36
CA LEU A 116 -1.13 2.86 5.38
C LEU A 116 -2.30 2.08 5.98
N VAL A 117 -3.11 1.43 5.13
CA VAL A 117 -4.22 0.58 5.58
C VAL A 117 -3.69 -0.60 6.38
N ALA A 118 -2.67 -1.30 5.89
CA ALA A 118 -2.07 -2.41 6.59
C ALA A 118 -1.48 -1.98 7.95
N ALA A 119 -0.75 -0.86 8.00
CA ALA A 119 -0.23 -0.31 9.25
C ALA A 119 -1.36 0.07 10.21
N LYS A 120 -2.47 0.63 9.72
CA LYS A 120 -3.62 0.97 10.57
C LYS A 120 -4.24 -0.25 11.25
N TYR A 121 -4.45 -1.33 10.51
CA TYR A 121 -5.26 -2.47 11.00
C TYR A 121 -4.44 -3.65 11.51
N PHE A 122 -3.18 -3.79 11.08
CA PHE A 122 -2.33 -4.96 11.32
C PHE A 122 -0.92 -4.62 11.83
N HIS A 123 -0.66 -3.39 12.32
CA HIS A 123 0.67 -3.04 12.88
C HIS A 123 1.15 -3.94 14.03
N ASN A 124 0.24 -4.62 14.73
CA ASN A 124 0.59 -5.54 15.82
C ASN A 124 1.04 -6.91 15.32
N ASP A 125 0.74 -7.27 14.07
CA ASP A 125 1.13 -8.55 13.49
C ASP A 125 2.42 -8.39 12.67
N LYS A 126 3.49 -9.02 13.15
CA LYS A 126 4.82 -9.02 12.51
C LYS A 126 4.81 -9.73 11.16
N ARG A 127 3.83 -10.60 10.89
CA ARG A 127 3.67 -11.32 9.62
C ARG A 127 3.11 -10.42 8.52
N THR A 128 2.52 -9.29 8.86
CA THR A 128 1.90 -8.37 7.89
C THR A 128 2.88 -7.93 6.82
N LEU A 129 4.07 -7.45 7.21
CA LEU A 129 5.07 -6.95 6.27
C LEU A 129 5.57 -8.03 5.29
N PRO A 130 6.01 -9.23 5.72
CA PRO A 130 6.40 -10.27 4.78
C PRO A 130 5.25 -10.76 3.89
N ILE A 131 4.00 -10.82 4.39
CA ILE A 131 2.83 -11.17 3.56
C ILE A 131 2.62 -10.12 2.46
N LEU A 132 2.77 -8.84 2.77
CA LEU A 132 2.65 -7.77 1.78
C LEU A 132 3.76 -7.82 0.73
N LEU A 133 5.00 -8.09 1.14
CA LEU A 133 6.11 -8.26 0.20
C LEU A 133 5.87 -9.45 -0.73
N ALA A 134 5.42 -10.59 -0.19
CA ALA A 134 5.07 -11.76 -0.98
C ALA A 134 3.93 -11.44 -1.97
N ALA A 135 2.91 -10.70 -1.54
CA ALA A 135 1.83 -10.26 -2.41
C ALA A 135 2.32 -9.34 -3.53
N VAL A 136 3.23 -8.40 -3.24
CA VAL A 136 3.85 -7.52 -4.26
C VAL A 136 4.60 -8.35 -5.30
N VAL A 137 5.38 -9.34 -4.89
CA VAL A 137 6.13 -10.21 -5.81
C VAL A 137 5.19 -11.10 -6.63
N ALA A 138 4.13 -11.63 -6.03
CA ALA A 138 3.13 -12.39 -6.78
C ALA A 138 2.42 -11.52 -7.83
N TRP A 139 2.05 -10.30 -7.46
CA TRP A 139 1.37 -9.38 -8.37
C TRP A 139 2.30 -8.76 -9.41
N SER A 140 3.61 -8.63 -9.15
CA SER A 140 4.54 -8.14 -10.16
C SER A 140 4.65 -9.11 -11.33
N LEU A 141 4.62 -10.42 -11.07
CA LEU A 141 4.57 -11.46 -12.10
C LEU A 141 3.27 -11.36 -12.93
N VAL A 142 2.12 -11.27 -12.25
CA VAL A 142 0.80 -11.19 -12.89
C VAL A 142 0.65 -9.90 -13.70
N LEU A 143 1.01 -8.75 -13.14
CA LEU A 143 0.88 -7.47 -13.82
C LEU A 143 1.87 -7.36 -14.98
N SER A 144 3.12 -7.75 -14.80
CA SER A 144 4.10 -7.75 -15.91
C SER A 144 3.64 -8.67 -17.04
N ALA A 145 3.06 -9.83 -16.72
CA ALA A 145 2.49 -10.72 -17.73
C ALA A 145 1.28 -10.09 -18.43
N ALA A 146 0.34 -9.53 -17.67
CA ALA A 146 -0.85 -8.88 -18.22
C ALA A 146 -0.47 -7.74 -19.19
N TRP A 147 0.49 -6.89 -18.82
CA TRP A 147 0.97 -5.81 -19.68
C TRP A 147 1.70 -6.32 -20.91
N LYS A 148 2.45 -7.43 -20.80
CA LYS A 148 3.07 -8.09 -21.96
C LYS A 148 2.05 -8.65 -22.96
N PHE A 149 0.86 -9.06 -22.52
CA PHE A 149 -0.18 -9.52 -23.45
C PHE A 149 -0.91 -8.38 -24.16
N ILE A 150 -0.85 -7.17 -23.60
CA ILE A 150 -1.53 -5.97 -24.14
C ILE A 150 -0.61 -5.20 -25.13
N HIS A 151 0.68 -5.50 -25.18
CA HIS A 151 1.69 -4.86 -26.04
C HIS A 151 2.51 -5.90 -26.79
#